data_AF-A0A6G0FEW4-F1
#
_entry.id   AF-A0A6G0FEW4-F1
#
_cell.length_a   1.000
_cell.length_b   1.000
_cell.length_c   1.000
_cell.angle_alpha   90.00
_cell.angle_beta   90.00
_cell.angle_gamma   90.00
#
_symmetry.space_group_name_H-M   'P 1'
#
loop_
_entity.id
_entity.type
_entity.pdbx_description
1 polymer ?
#
loop_
_entity_poly.entity_id
_entity_poly.type
_entity_poly.pdbx_seq_one_letter_code
_entity_poly.pdbx_strand_id
1 'polypeptide(L)'
;MTPAVPDGGSRIWELRAACREWDADLWFTRRTWPLAVAICALCPVLEPCRDAVLRRERGLPRCRRQGVVAGLTGPQRHALEQGGLAAPPTPAPRLTPTAPPEHAPSRPGETASTEPAAPRVADTQPHPVPFTAAGEETRPAPGRRPSPSVARSEPTPPPASREETPPAPGRCATEASHPRSDDTAPHERRTPERGDAPPRTRPAPCGTRAAYQRHLRRGEPVDAACRAANTYEAGRYRRTGSTRARPPRPPD
;
A
#
# COMPACT_ATOMS: atom_id res chain seq x y z
N MET A 1 32.24 -4.33 23.44
CA MET A 1 30.90 -4.19 22.85
C MET A 1 30.17 -3.11 23.63
N THR A 2 30.14 -1.89 23.11
CA THR A 2 29.57 -0.73 23.80
C THR A 2 28.04 -0.80 23.69
N PRO A 3 27.28 -0.83 24.80
CA PRO A 3 25.83 -0.79 24.73
C PRO A 3 25.42 0.53 24.08
N ALA A 4 24.63 0.45 23.02
CA ALA A 4 24.07 1.63 22.35
C ALA A 4 23.25 2.42 23.38
N VAL A 5 23.70 3.62 23.70
CA VAL A 5 22.91 4.59 24.46
C VAL A 5 21.61 4.77 23.70
N PRO A 6 20.43 4.64 24.33
CA PRO A 6 19.17 4.91 23.65
C PRO A 6 19.18 6.37 23.23
N ASP A 7 19.39 6.62 21.94
CA ASP A 7 19.31 7.93 21.30
C ASP A 7 17.98 8.56 21.71
N GLY A 8 18.00 9.47 22.69
CA GLY A 8 16.84 9.96 23.43
C GLY A 8 15.78 10.63 22.56
N GLY A 9 14.95 9.85 21.87
CA GLY A 9 13.92 10.34 20.96
C GLY A 9 14.45 10.98 19.67
N SER A 10 15.77 10.98 19.47
CA SER A 10 16.40 11.58 18.29
C SER A 10 16.02 10.80 17.02
N ARG A 11 15.31 11.47 16.11
CA ARG A 11 14.95 10.94 14.78
C ARG A 11 16.14 10.96 13.79
N ILE A 12 17.39 11.02 14.27
CA ILE A 12 18.59 11.05 13.41
C ILE A 12 18.68 9.80 12.52
N TRP A 13 18.21 8.64 12.98
CA TRP A 13 18.17 7.43 12.18
C TRP A 13 17.29 7.58 10.91
N GLU A 14 16.27 8.46 10.91
CA GLU A 14 15.43 8.71 9.73
C GLU A 14 16.27 9.28 8.56
N LEU A 15 17.35 10.02 8.86
CA LEU A 15 18.25 10.58 7.84
C LEU A 15 19.13 9.53 7.14
N ARG A 16 19.30 8.35 7.75
CA ARG A 16 20.11 7.26 7.19
C ARG A 16 19.26 6.16 6.54
N ALA A 17 17.96 6.38 6.41
CA ALA A 17 17.05 5.38 5.86
C ALA A 17 17.22 5.25 4.35
N ALA A 18 17.63 4.08 3.87
CA ALA A 18 17.81 3.78 2.45
C ALA A 18 16.52 4.00 1.64
N CYS A 19 15.36 3.80 2.27
CA CYS A 19 14.06 4.04 1.63
C CYS A 19 13.85 5.49 1.19
N ARG A 20 14.61 6.47 1.70
CA ARG A 20 14.40 7.88 1.36
C ARG A 20 14.70 8.25 -0.09
N GLU A 21 15.45 7.40 -0.79
CA GLU A 21 15.86 7.59 -2.19
C GLU A 21 14.85 7.01 -3.19
N TRP A 22 13.78 6.38 -2.71
CA TRP A 22 12.79 5.71 -3.54
C TRP A 22 11.42 6.43 -3.51
N ASP A 23 10.59 6.17 -4.52
CA ASP A 23 9.27 6.78 -4.67
C ASP A 23 8.29 6.32 -3.57
N ALA A 24 7.60 7.29 -2.94
CA ALA A 24 6.60 7.09 -1.89
C ALA A 24 5.50 6.08 -2.25
N ASP A 25 5.08 6.02 -3.52
CA ASP A 25 4.00 5.13 -3.96
C ASP A 25 4.36 3.64 -3.86
N LEU A 26 5.66 3.33 -3.81
CA LEU A 26 6.21 1.98 -3.70
C LEU A 26 5.75 1.29 -2.41
N TRP A 27 5.65 2.02 -1.29
CA TRP A 27 5.24 1.45 0.00
C TRP A 27 3.72 1.29 0.15
N PHE A 28 2.91 2.00 -0.64
CA PHE A 28 1.45 1.98 -0.50
C PHE A 28 0.75 1.10 -1.54
N THR A 29 1.42 0.75 -2.63
CA THR A 29 0.84 -0.07 -3.70
C THR A 29 1.06 -1.57 -3.49
N ARG A 30 -0.01 -2.37 -3.41
CA ARG A 30 0.09 -3.83 -3.19
C ARG A 30 0.98 -4.55 -4.21
N ARG A 31 0.99 -4.09 -5.46
CA ARG A 31 1.83 -4.67 -6.53
C ARG A 31 3.32 -4.50 -6.29
N THR A 32 3.73 -3.46 -5.55
CA THR A 32 5.14 -3.12 -5.28
C THR A 32 5.58 -3.50 -3.87
N TRP A 33 4.70 -4.05 -3.03
CA TRP A 33 5.05 -4.47 -1.67
C TRP A 33 6.24 -5.44 -1.58
N PRO A 34 6.39 -6.45 -2.45
CA PRO A 34 7.57 -7.32 -2.40
C PRO A 34 8.88 -6.53 -2.56
N LEU A 35 8.90 -5.55 -3.48
CA LEU A 35 10.05 -4.66 -3.68
C LEU A 35 10.28 -3.76 -2.46
N ALA A 36 9.22 -3.21 -1.86
CA ALA A 36 9.33 -2.39 -0.66
C ALA A 36 9.95 -3.17 0.52
N VAL A 37 9.51 -4.42 0.71
CA VAL A 37 10.05 -5.30 1.76
C VAL A 37 11.53 -5.59 1.50
N ALA A 38 11.93 -5.86 0.25
CA ALA A 38 13.32 -6.08 -0.12
C ALA A 38 14.19 -4.83 0.16
N ILE A 39 13.73 -3.63 -0.21
CA ILE A 39 14.43 -2.37 0.09
C ILE A 39 14.59 -2.19 1.60
N CYS A 40 13.53 -2.45 2.38
CA CYS A 40 13.61 -2.36 3.84
C CYS A 40 14.60 -3.37 4.45
N ALA A 41 14.69 -4.59 3.91
CA ALA A 41 15.62 -5.60 4.40
C ALA A 41 17.10 -5.20 4.26
N LEU A 42 17.41 -4.33 3.29
CA LEU A 42 18.74 -3.76 3.06
C LEU A 42 19.00 -2.47 3.84
N CYS A 43 17.99 -1.94 4.54
CA CYS A 43 18.08 -0.62 5.17
C CYS A 43 18.92 -0.68 6.48
N PRO A 44 19.97 0.15 6.63
CA PRO A 44 20.85 0.10 7.80
C PRO A 44 20.16 0.53 9.11
N VAL A 45 18.98 1.14 9.02
CA VAL A 45 18.18 1.60 10.16
C VAL A 45 16.88 0.78 10.32
N LEU A 46 16.84 -0.46 9.81
CA LEU A 46 15.66 -1.32 9.86
C LEU A 46 15.14 -1.53 11.29
N GLU A 47 16.01 -1.93 12.22
CA GLU A 47 15.62 -2.18 13.62
C GLU A 47 15.13 -0.92 14.35
N PRO A 48 15.85 0.22 14.38
CA PRO A 48 15.33 1.42 15.03
C PRO A 48 14.04 1.95 14.36
N CYS A 49 13.90 1.75 13.04
CA CYS A 49 12.66 2.05 12.33
C CYS A 49 11.51 1.14 12.80
N ARG A 50 11.75 -0.18 12.90
CA ARG A 50 10.75 -1.16 13.37
C ARG A 50 10.28 -0.82 14.78
N ASP A 51 11.19 -0.55 15.69
CA ASP A 51 10.86 -0.18 17.07
C ASP A 51 10.04 1.12 17.13
N ALA A 52 10.46 2.16 16.39
CA ALA A 52 9.76 3.42 16.35
C ALA A 52 8.33 3.28 15.78
N VAL A 53 8.16 2.47 14.73
CA VAL A 53 6.86 2.22 14.10
C VAL A 53 5.95 1.43 15.03
N LEU A 54 6.44 0.35 15.63
CA LEU A 54 5.65 -0.46 16.56
C LEU A 54 5.24 0.33 17.81
N ARG A 55 6.10 1.23 18.31
CA ARG A 55 5.73 2.17 19.39
C ARG A 55 4.62 3.14 18.97
N ARG A 56 4.72 3.75 17.78
CA ARG A 56 3.71 4.72 17.27
C ARG A 56 2.38 4.05 16.93
N GLU A 57 2.42 2.80 16.45
CA GLU A 57 1.23 2.05 16.06
C GLU A 57 0.57 1.26 17.20
N ARG A 58 1.09 1.36 18.43
CA ARG A 58 0.56 0.61 19.56
C ARG A 58 -0.92 0.94 19.78
N GLY A 59 -1.76 -0.09 19.86
CA GLY A 59 -3.23 0.01 20.00
C GLY A 59 -3.97 0.37 18.71
N LEU A 60 -3.29 0.64 17.59
CA LEU A 60 -3.98 0.93 16.33
C LEU A 60 -4.58 -0.35 15.74
N PRO A 61 -5.84 -0.32 15.26
CA PRO A 61 -6.46 -1.48 14.63
C PRO A 61 -5.81 -1.79 13.27
N ARG A 62 -5.91 -3.05 12.83
CA ARG A 62 -5.32 -3.55 11.57
C ARG A 62 -5.60 -2.67 10.34
N CYS A 63 -6.83 -2.17 10.22
CA CYS A 63 -7.30 -1.30 9.13
C CYS A 63 -6.56 0.05 9.02
N ARG A 64 -6.00 0.56 10.13
CA ARG A 64 -5.26 1.84 10.17
C ARG A 64 -3.78 1.68 9.80
N ARG A 65 -3.31 0.44 9.62
CA ARG A 65 -1.92 0.13 9.25
C ARG A 65 -1.86 -0.13 7.76
N GLN A 66 -1.51 0.90 7.00
CA GLN A 66 -1.41 0.82 5.56
C GLN A 66 0.05 0.70 5.12
N GLY A 67 0.25 0.09 3.95
CA GLY A 67 1.54 -0.03 3.30
C GLY A 67 2.58 -0.90 4.01
N VAL A 68 3.79 -0.88 3.45
CA VAL A 68 5.00 -1.51 3.97
C VAL A 68 5.82 -0.47 4.72
N VAL A 69 6.16 -0.76 5.98
CA VAL A 69 7.04 0.08 6.80
C VAL A 69 7.90 -0.84 7.66
N ALA A 70 9.18 -0.51 7.81
CA ALA A 70 10.14 -1.30 8.58
C ALA A 70 10.19 -2.80 8.16
N GLY A 71 10.09 -3.05 6.86
CA GLY A 71 10.10 -4.39 6.27
C GLY A 71 8.83 -5.21 6.52
N LEU A 72 7.78 -4.60 7.05
CA LEU A 72 6.55 -5.28 7.44
C LEU A 72 5.32 -4.63 6.81
N THR A 73 4.41 -5.46 6.30
CA THR A 73 3.08 -5.02 5.90
C THR A 73 2.22 -4.66 7.12
N GLY A 74 1.17 -3.85 6.94
CA GLY A 74 0.23 -3.50 8.01
C GLY A 74 -0.32 -4.69 8.81
N PRO A 75 -0.79 -5.79 8.16
CA PRO A 75 -1.20 -7.00 8.86
C PRO A 75 -0.08 -7.67 9.69
N GLN A 76 1.14 -7.72 9.18
CA GLN A 76 2.27 -8.30 9.91
C GLN A 76 2.63 -7.47 11.16
N ARG A 77 2.63 -6.13 11.04
CA ARG A 77 2.86 -5.24 12.20
C ARG A 77 1.79 -5.42 13.28
N HIS A 78 0.54 -5.59 12.88
CA HIS A 78 -0.54 -5.88 13.82
C HIS A 78 -0.36 -7.24 14.50
N ALA A 79 -0.02 -8.29 13.73
CA ALA A 79 0.22 -9.62 14.28
C ALA A 79 1.38 -9.65 15.29
N LEU A 80 2.48 -8.93 15.03
CA LEU A 80 3.60 -8.82 15.98
C LEU A 80 3.20 -8.15 17.29
N GLU A 81 2.40 -7.09 17.23
CA GLU A 81 1.90 -6.45 18.46
C GLU A 81 0.99 -7.41 19.24
N GLN A 82 0.03 -8.06 18.57
CA GLN A 82 -0.85 -9.02 19.20
C GLN A 82 -0.08 -10.20 19.79
N GLY A 83 0.98 -10.68 19.12
CA GLY A 83 1.86 -11.74 19.60
C GLY A 83 2.76 -11.33 20.76
N GLY A 84 3.10 -10.04 20.90
CA GLY A 84 3.81 -9.52 22.07
C GLY A 84 2.91 -9.28 23.27
N LEU A 85 1.61 -9.00 23.04
CA LEU A 85 0.59 -8.89 24.08
C LEU A 85 0.02 -10.24 24.51
N ALA A 86 -0.01 -11.20 23.60
CA ALA A 86 -0.15 -12.60 23.93
C ALA A 86 1.10 -12.97 24.72
N ALA A 87 1.02 -12.77 26.04
CA ALA A 87 1.98 -13.35 26.97
C ALA A 87 2.27 -14.77 26.49
N PRO A 88 3.56 -15.22 26.50
CA PRO A 88 3.87 -16.60 26.15
C PRO A 88 2.87 -17.45 26.92
N PRO A 89 2.13 -18.37 26.25
CA PRO A 89 1.07 -19.10 26.89
C PRO A 89 1.64 -19.59 28.20
N THR A 90 1.12 -19.07 29.33
CA THR A 90 1.61 -19.44 30.65
C THR A 90 1.67 -20.95 30.60
N PRO A 91 2.87 -21.56 30.71
CA PRO A 91 3.03 -22.96 30.38
C PRO A 91 1.96 -23.66 31.19
N ALA A 92 0.97 -24.24 30.48
CA ALA A 92 -0.15 -24.86 31.14
C ALA A 92 0.46 -25.76 32.21
N PRO A 93 0.00 -25.69 33.48
CA PRO A 93 0.58 -26.47 34.55
C PRO A 93 0.72 -27.87 34.01
N ARG A 94 1.97 -28.35 33.87
CA ARG A 94 2.26 -29.62 33.24
C ARG A 94 1.39 -30.62 34.00
N LEU A 95 0.31 -31.06 33.39
CA LEU A 95 -0.37 -32.26 33.82
C LEU A 95 0.74 -33.30 33.72
N THR A 96 1.29 -33.65 34.88
CA THR A 96 2.35 -34.64 35.01
C THR A 96 1.94 -35.81 34.14
N PRO A 97 2.73 -36.15 33.11
CA PRO A 97 2.48 -37.36 32.35
C PRO A 97 2.49 -38.51 33.37
N THR A 98 1.32 -39.09 33.61
CA THR A 98 1.24 -40.39 34.25
C THR A 98 2.15 -41.30 33.46
N ALA A 99 3.14 -41.88 34.15
CA ALA A 99 4.23 -42.65 33.59
C ALA A 99 3.73 -43.65 32.51
N PRO A 100 4.24 -43.60 31.27
CA PRO A 100 4.05 -44.68 30.33
C PRO A 100 4.92 -45.89 30.76
N PRO A 101 4.42 -47.13 30.58
CA PRO A 101 5.21 -48.33 30.88
C PRO A 101 6.40 -48.46 29.92
N GLU A 102 7.56 -48.78 30.50
CA GLU A 102 8.81 -49.11 29.84
C GLU A 102 8.61 -50.22 28.81
N HIS A 103 8.96 -49.98 27.53
CA HIS A 103 9.52 -51.00 26.64
C HIS A 103 10.39 -50.34 25.55
N ALA A 104 11.65 -50.79 25.50
CA ALA A 104 12.72 -50.47 24.55
C ALA A 104 12.54 -51.24 23.21
N PRO A 105 13.50 -51.27 22.24
CA PRO A 105 14.69 -50.45 21.98
C PRO A 105 14.83 -49.93 20.52
N SER A 106 15.77 -48.98 20.36
CA SER A 106 16.72 -48.70 19.27
C SER A 106 16.43 -49.07 17.79
N ARG A 107 16.59 -48.06 16.91
CA ARG A 107 17.15 -48.23 15.56
C ARG A 107 18.15 -47.12 15.22
N PRO A 108 19.34 -47.47 14.67
CA PRO A 108 20.28 -46.53 14.06
C PRO A 108 20.16 -46.51 12.51
N GLY A 109 20.64 -45.43 11.89
CA GLY A 109 20.70 -45.22 10.44
C GLY A 109 19.60 -44.24 9.97
N GLU A 110 19.83 -43.21 9.18
CA GLU A 110 20.77 -43.08 8.06
C GLU A 110 21.08 -41.60 7.79
N THR A 111 22.33 -41.36 7.46
CA THR A 111 22.88 -40.13 6.89
C THR A 111 22.42 -39.96 5.44
N ALA A 112 21.85 -38.81 5.08
CA ALA A 112 21.79 -38.36 3.69
C ALA A 112 21.98 -36.84 3.62
N SER A 113 23.24 -36.45 3.43
CA SER A 113 23.63 -35.14 2.92
C SER A 113 23.08 -34.98 1.50
N THR A 114 22.19 -34.00 1.32
CA THR A 114 21.83 -33.50 -0.01
C THR A 114 22.23 -32.04 -0.07
N GLU A 115 23.37 -31.80 -0.69
CA GLU A 115 23.89 -30.49 -1.06
C GLU A 115 23.15 -30.01 -2.32
N PRO A 116 22.43 -28.87 -2.31
CA PRO A 116 21.87 -28.33 -3.54
C PRO A 116 22.89 -27.43 -4.25
N ALA A 117 23.15 -27.81 -5.50
CA ALA A 117 23.98 -27.11 -6.46
C ALA A 117 23.56 -25.65 -6.68
N ALA A 118 24.54 -24.75 -6.65
CA ALA A 118 24.39 -23.33 -6.93
C ALA A 118 24.00 -23.07 -8.41
N PRO A 119 23.04 -22.17 -8.69
CA PRO A 119 22.79 -21.73 -10.06
C PRO A 119 23.88 -20.74 -10.53
N ARG A 120 24.42 -21.01 -11.73
CA ARG A 120 25.32 -20.14 -12.47
C ARG A 120 24.63 -18.82 -12.82
N VAL A 121 25.22 -17.71 -12.36
CA VAL A 121 24.82 -16.35 -12.71
C VAL A 121 25.26 -16.08 -14.15
N ALA A 122 24.31 -15.83 -15.05
CA ALA A 122 24.59 -15.43 -16.41
C ALA A 122 25.00 -13.95 -16.43
N ASP A 123 26.24 -13.71 -16.84
CA ASP A 123 26.84 -12.42 -17.12
C ASP A 123 26.00 -11.68 -18.17
N THR A 124 25.21 -10.69 -17.75
CA THR A 124 24.49 -9.80 -18.65
C THR A 124 25.26 -8.49 -18.73
N GLN A 125 26.07 -8.35 -19.78
CA GLN A 125 26.74 -7.09 -20.09
C GLN A 125 25.70 -6.01 -20.43
N PRO A 126 25.79 -4.80 -19.82
CA PRO A 126 24.99 -3.66 -20.25
C PRO A 126 25.57 -3.07 -21.55
N HIS A 127 24.74 -3.03 -22.60
CA HIS A 127 25.04 -2.25 -23.79
C HIS A 127 24.95 -0.74 -23.48
N PRO A 128 25.93 0.08 -23.90
CA PRO A 128 25.83 1.53 -23.79
C PRO A 128 24.78 2.06 -24.78
N VAL A 129 23.78 2.78 -24.28
CA VAL A 129 22.87 3.57 -25.10
C VAL A 129 23.54 4.89 -25.51
N PRO A 130 23.48 5.29 -26.79
CA PRO A 130 24.00 6.59 -27.22
C PRO A 130 23.11 7.73 -26.69
N PHE A 131 23.74 8.65 -25.96
CA PHE A 131 23.15 9.87 -25.46
C PHE A 131 23.00 10.85 -26.64
N THR A 132 21.80 10.99 -27.19
CA THR A 132 21.51 12.03 -28.18
C THR A 132 21.35 13.37 -27.47
N ALA A 133 22.39 14.19 -27.58
CA ALA A 133 22.34 15.62 -27.31
C ALA A 133 21.64 16.33 -28.48
N ALA A 134 20.51 17.01 -28.23
CA ALA A 134 20.04 18.15 -29.01
C ALA A 134 18.77 18.73 -28.35
N GLY A 135 18.76 20.04 -28.12
CA GLY A 135 17.52 20.78 -27.85
C GLY A 135 17.66 21.92 -26.86
N GLU A 136 18.49 22.92 -27.16
CA GLU A 136 18.36 24.25 -26.58
C GLU A 136 17.03 24.85 -27.05
N GLU A 137 15.98 24.72 -26.24
CA GLU A 137 14.71 25.41 -26.47
C GLU A 137 14.73 26.75 -25.73
N THR A 138 14.76 27.81 -26.55
CA THR A 138 14.79 29.20 -26.13
C THR A 138 13.52 29.54 -25.33
N ARG A 139 13.68 29.82 -24.03
CA ARG A 139 12.59 30.31 -23.17
C ARG A 139 12.18 31.74 -23.57
N PRO A 140 10.91 32.01 -23.88
CA PRO A 140 10.42 33.38 -24.02
C PRO A 140 10.27 34.06 -22.65
N ALA A 141 10.60 35.36 -22.62
CA ALA A 141 10.61 36.21 -21.45
C ALA A 141 9.23 36.30 -20.75
N PRO A 142 9.18 36.41 -19.41
CA PRO A 142 7.93 36.58 -18.68
C PRO A 142 7.35 37.98 -18.91
N GLY A 143 6.22 38.03 -19.61
CA GLY A 143 5.38 39.23 -19.70
C GLY A 143 4.84 39.62 -18.33
N ARG A 144 5.10 40.88 -17.94
CA ARG A 144 4.53 41.55 -16.76
C ARG A 144 3.01 41.40 -16.75
N ARG A 145 2.47 40.72 -15.74
CA ARG A 145 1.05 40.81 -15.40
C ARG A 145 0.78 42.12 -14.64
N PRO A 146 -0.30 42.85 -14.95
CA PRO A 146 -0.73 43.99 -14.14
C PRO A 146 -1.20 43.52 -12.76
N SER A 147 -0.78 44.23 -11.73
CA SER A 147 -1.17 44.04 -10.34
C SER A 147 -2.69 44.19 -10.17
N PRO A 148 -3.40 43.22 -9.57
CA PRO A 148 -4.77 43.46 -9.16
C PRO A 148 -4.78 44.40 -7.94
N SER A 149 -5.55 45.50 -8.06
CA SER A 149 -5.85 46.43 -6.98
C SER A 149 -6.33 45.68 -5.73
N VAL A 150 -5.68 45.97 -4.62
CA VAL A 150 -5.99 45.48 -3.28
C VAL A 150 -7.33 46.09 -2.87
N ALA A 151 -8.42 45.36 -3.06
CA ALA A 151 -9.69 45.66 -2.41
C ALA A 151 -9.53 45.33 -0.91
N ARG A 152 -9.75 46.34 -0.07
CA ARG A 152 -9.77 46.27 1.39
C ARG A 152 -10.83 45.24 1.82
N SER A 153 -10.39 44.07 2.25
CA SER A 153 -11.26 43.10 2.90
C SER A 153 -11.64 43.61 4.29
N GLU A 154 -12.93 43.75 4.53
CA GLU A 154 -13.49 43.94 5.87
C GLU A 154 -13.13 42.74 6.77
N PRO A 155 -12.93 42.97 8.09
CA PRO A 155 -12.61 41.89 9.02
C PRO A 155 -13.81 40.95 9.18
N THR A 156 -13.67 39.73 8.66
CA THR A 156 -14.61 38.63 8.91
C THR A 156 -14.68 38.35 10.42
N PRO A 157 -15.88 38.31 11.04
CA PRO A 157 -16.01 37.96 12.44
C PRO A 157 -15.51 36.53 12.70
N PRO A 158 -14.93 36.26 13.88
CA PRO A 158 -14.44 34.93 14.22
C PRO A 158 -15.59 33.92 14.17
N PRO A 159 -15.41 32.74 13.57
CA PRO A 159 -16.43 31.70 13.60
C PRO A 159 -16.67 31.29 15.04
N ALA A 160 -17.94 31.32 15.47
CA ALA A 160 -18.37 30.82 16.77
C ALA A 160 -17.83 29.40 16.98
N SER A 161 -17.20 29.19 18.14
CA SER A 161 -16.66 27.93 18.61
C SER A 161 -17.70 26.82 18.46
N ARG A 162 -17.57 26.03 17.39
CA ARG A 162 -18.30 24.77 17.27
C ARG A 162 -17.58 23.78 18.17
N GLU A 163 -18.27 23.34 19.23
CA GLU A 163 -17.89 22.15 19.98
C GLU A 163 -17.67 21.01 18.98
N GLU A 164 -16.39 20.64 18.80
CA GLU A 164 -15.98 19.49 18.01
C GLU A 164 -16.52 18.24 18.70
N THR A 165 -17.66 17.75 18.21
CA THR A 165 -18.12 16.41 18.54
C THR A 165 -17.06 15.43 18.06
N PRO A 166 -16.43 14.64 18.94
CA PRO A 166 -15.39 13.71 18.54
C PRO A 166 -15.95 12.74 17.50
N PRO A 167 -15.26 12.49 16.38
CA PRO A 167 -15.74 11.57 15.37
C PRO A 167 -15.89 10.19 16.01
N ALA A 168 -17.11 9.65 15.94
CA ALA A 168 -17.39 8.29 16.39
C ALA A 168 -16.31 7.34 15.84
N PRO A 169 -15.79 6.39 16.64
CA PRO A 169 -14.78 5.46 16.17
C PRO A 169 -15.32 4.75 14.94
N GLY A 170 -14.78 5.13 13.78
CA GLY A 170 -15.19 4.61 12.50
C GLY A 170 -15.13 3.09 12.58
N ARG A 171 -16.29 2.45 12.47
CA ARG A 171 -16.41 1.00 12.43
C ARG A 171 -15.53 0.54 11.29
N CYS A 172 -14.33 0.05 11.61
CA CYS A 172 -13.55 -0.69 10.64
C CYS A 172 -14.45 -1.84 10.26
N ALA A 173 -14.88 -1.85 8.99
CA ALA A 173 -15.67 -2.92 8.44
C ALA A 173 -14.98 -4.21 8.86
N THR A 174 -15.58 -4.90 9.82
CA THR A 174 -15.27 -6.26 10.15
C THR A 174 -15.67 -7.03 8.90
N GLU A 175 -14.75 -7.07 7.92
CA GLU A 175 -14.64 -8.21 7.03
C GLU A 175 -14.44 -9.38 7.97
N ALA A 176 -15.57 -9.97 8.39
CA ALA A 176 -15.62 -11.26 9.01
C ALA A 176 -14.90 -12.19 8.05
N SER A 177 -13.67 -12.51 8.43
CA SER A 177 -12.88 -13.61 7.91
C SER A 177 -13.80 -14.82 7.94
N HIS A 178 -14.41 -15.14 6.80
CA HIS A 178 -14.91 -16.47 6.58
C HIS A 178 -13.67 -17.38 6.68
N PRO A 179 -13.67 -18.40 7.56
CA PRO A 179 -12.61 -19.39 7.54
C PRO A 179 -12.70 -20.08 6.18
N ARG A 180 -11.76 -19.77 5.29
CA ARG A 180 -11.52 -20.59 4.11
C ARG A 180 -10.78 -21.82 4.60
N SER A 181 -11.54 -22.85 4.94
CA SER A 181 -11.05 -24.22 4.93
C SER A 181 -10.76 -24.57 3.48
N ASP A 182 -9.48 -24.62 3.12
CA ASP A 182 -9.02 -25.23 1.87
C ASP A 182 -7.69 -25.94 2.14
N ASP A 183 -7.81 -27.16 2.68
CA ASP A 183 -6.96 -28.29 2.31
C ASP A 183 -7.26 -28.64 0.84
N THR A 184 -6.93 -27.74 -0.07
CA THR A 184 -6.98 -28.04 -1.50
C THR A 184 -5.55 -28.17 -1.99
N ALA A 185 -5.23 -29.41 -2.38
CA ALA A 185 -4.04 -29.88 -3.06
C ALA A 185 -3.46 -28.86 -4.07
N PRO A 186 -2.16 -28.96 -4.40
CA PRO A 186 -1.50 -28.02 -5.31
C PRO A 186 -2.15 -28.09 -6.70
N HIS A 187 -3.10 -27.19 -6.95
CA HIS A 187 -3.60 -26.93 -8.29
C HIS A 187 -2.44 -26.34 -9.10
N GLU A 188 -1.93 -27.17 -10.00
CA GLU A 188 -1.13 -26.73 -11.13
C GLU A 188 -1.72 -25.45 -11.71
N ARG A 189 -0.84 -24.46 -11.91
CA ARG A 189 -1.15 -23.22 -12.59
C ARG A 189 -1.58 -23.54 -14.03
N ARG A 190 -2.86 -23.86 -14.22
CA ARG A 190 -3.54 -23.65 -15.50
C ARG A 190 -3.44 -22.15 -15.76
N THR A 191 -2.52 -21.77 -16.63
CA THR A 191 -2.70 -20.61 -17.50
C THR A 191 -4.17 -20.58 -17.91
N PRO A 192 -4.93 -19.50 -17.67
CA PRO A 192 -6.24 -19.38 -18.26
C PRO A 192 -6.02 -19.45 -19.76
N GLU A 193 -6.35 -20.61 -20.31
CA GLU A 193 -6.55 -20.77 -21.74
C GLU A 193 -7.45 -19.62 -22.18
N ARG A 194 -7.18 -19.11 -23.38
CA ARG A 194 -7.96 -18.08 -24.10
C ARG A 194 -9.43 -18.51 -24.25
N GLY A 195 -10.16 -18.58 -23.15
CA GLY A 195 -11.60 -18.73 -23.09
C GLY A 195 -12.18 -17.41 -23.58
N ASP A 196 -12.86 -17.52 -24.71
CA ASP A 196 -13.72 -16.55 -25.35
C ASP A 196 -13.92 -15.25 -24.57
N ALA A 197 -13.23 -14.20 -25.04
CA ALA A 197 -13.55 -12.84 -24.61
C ALA A 197 -15.07 -12.64 -24.77
N PRO A 198 -15.78 -12.21 -23.71
CA PRO A 198 -17.23 -12.08 -23.78
C PRO A 198 -17.61 -11.26 -25.00
N PRO A 199 -18.63 -11.68 -25.78
CA PRO A 199 -18.97 -11.03 -27.04
C PRO A 199 -19.13 -9.54 -26.78
N ARG A 200 -18.43 -8.74 -27.60
CA ARG A 200 -18.39 -7.28 -27.49
C ARG A 200 -19.81 -6.77 -27.30
N THR A 201 -20.11 -6.35 -26.07
CA THR A 201 -21.45 -5.97 -25.65
C THR A 201 -21.94 -4.88 -26.61
N ARG A 202 -23.17 -5.05 -27.12
CA ARG A 202 -23.78 -4.06 -28.03
C ARG A 202 -23.57 -2.65 -27.46
N PRO A 203 -23.23 -1.66 -28.30
CA PRO A 203 -22.99 -0.31 -27.83
C PRO A 203 -24.11 0.16 -26.92
N ALA A 204 -23.77 0.74 -25.76
CA ALA A 204 -24.78 1.20 -24.82
C ALA A 204 -25.76 2.16 -25.51
N PRO A 205 -27.08 2.06 -25.21
CA PRO A 205 -28.04 3.01 -25.71
C PRO A 205 -27.69 4.42 -25.21
N CYS A 206 -28.14 5.43 -25.96
CA CYS A 206 -28.08 6.82 -25.53
C CYS A 206 -28.79 7.02 -24.17
N GLY A 207 -28.39 8.05 -23.42
CA GLY A 207 -28.85 8.25 -22.05
C GLY A 207 -28.01 7.54 -20.97
N THR A 208 -26.84 7.03 -21.33
CA THR A 208 -25.88 6.46 -20.38
C THR A 208 -24.57 7.25 -20.37
N ARG A 209 -23.81 7.20 -19.26
CA ARG A 209 -22.48 7.83 -19.19
C ARG A 209 -21.50 7.26 -20.23
N ALA A 210 -21.61 5.98 -20.54
CA ALA A 210 -20.81 5.33 -21.58
C ALA A 210 -21.14 5.88 -22.98
N ALA A 211 -22.42 6.14 -23.28
CA ALA A 211 -22.83 6.79 -24.53
C ALA A 211 -22.34 8.25 -24.60
N TYR A 212 -22.40 9.00 -23.49
CA TYR A 212 -21.82 10.35 -23.41
C TYR A 212 -20.32 10.35 -23.78
N GLN A 213 -19.53 9.44 -23.20
CA GLN A 213 -18.10 9.31 -23.52
C GLN A 213 -17.85 8.85 -24.97
N ARG A 214 -18.77 8.08 -25.57
CA ARG A 214 -18.70 7.70 -26.99
C ARG A 214 -18.86 8.92 -27.89
N HIS A 215 -19.85 9.78 -27.63
CA HIS A 215 -20.05 11.01 -28.39
C HIS A 215 -18.80 11.90 -28.35
N LEU A 216 -18.20 12.08 -27.17
CA LEU A 216 -16.95 12.85 -27.02
C LEU A 216 -15.78 12.27 -27.82
N ARG A 217 -15.60 10.94 -27.81
CA ARG A 217 -14.50 10.30 -28.56
C ARG A 217 -14.69 10.36 -30.08
N ARG A 218 -15.94 10.39 -30.54
CA ARG A 218 -16.27 10.45 -31.97
C ARG A 218 -16.44 11.88 -32.50
N GLY A 219 -16.47 12.89 -31.62
CA GLY A 219 -16.79 14.27 -32.00
C GLY A 219 -18.25 14.46 -32.44
N GLU A 220 -19.14 13.51 -32.10
CA GLU A 220 -20.56 13.62 -32.41
C GLU A 220 -21.24 14.59 -31.42
N PRO A 221 -22.28 15.34 -31.86
CA PRO A 221 -23.06 16.17 -30.95
C PRO A 221 -23.72 15.29 -29.88
N VAL A 222 -23.46 15.62 -28.62
CA VAL A 222 -24.05 14.91 -27.47
C VAL A 222 -25.55 15.20 -27.44
N ASP A 223 -26.39 14.16 -27.34
CA ASP A 223 -27.83 14.33 -27.18
C ASP A 223 -28.25 14.79 -25.76
N ALA A 224 -29.50 15.20 -25.61
CA ALA A 224 -30.03 15.69 -24.32
C ALA A 224 -30.03 14.59 -23.24
N ALA A 225 -30.31 13.34 -23.61
CA ALA A 225 -30.36 12.21 -22.68
C ALA A 225 -28.97 11.92 -22.09
N CYS A 226 -27.93 11.91 -22.92
CA CYS A 226 -26.54 11.71 -22.52
C CYS A 226 -26.02 12.85 -21.65
N ARG A 227 -26.40 14.10 -21.95
CA ARG A 227 -26.09 15.26 -21.08
C ARG A 227 -26.73 15.08 -19.69
N ALA A 228 -28.01 14.75 -19.62
CA ALA A 228 -28.73 14.55 -18.36
C ALA A 228 -28.12 13.40 -17.54
N ALA A 229 -27.79 12.27 -18.19
CA ALA A 229 -27.17 11.13 -17.54
C ALA A 229 -25.80 11.46 -16.93
N ASN A 230 -24.97 12.24 -17.63
CA ASN A 230 -23.68 12.68 -17.10
C ASN A 230 -23.84 13.60 -15.89
N THR A 231 -24.80 14.54 -15.93
CA THR A 231 -25.13 15.42 -14.80
C THR A 231 -25.61 14.63 -13.59
N TYR A 232 -26.49 13.65 -13.80
CA TYR A 232 -27.01 12.78 -12.73
C TYR A 232 -25.90 11.97 -12.05
N GLU A 233 -25.05 11.32 -12.85
CA GLU A 233 -23.89 10.56 -12.34
C GLU A 233 -22.92 11.47 -11.58
N ALA A 234 -22.58 12.65 -12.13
CA ALA A 234 -21.71 13.61 -11.44
C ALA A 234 -22.26 14.01 -10.05
N GLY A 235 -23.57 14.19 -9.92
CA GLY A 235 -24.22 14.44 -8.63
C GLY A 235 -24.16 13.24 -7.67
N ARG A 236 -24.29 12.00 -8.20
CA ARG A 236 -24.14 10.78 -7.40
C ARG A 236 -22.74 10.65 -6.80
N TYR A 237 -21.69 10.89 -7.58
CA TYR A 237 -20.30 10.84 -7.11
C TYR A 237 -19.98 11.88 -6.04
N ARG A 238 -20.63 13.06 -6.09
CA ARG A 238 -20.50 14.08 -5.03
C ARG A 238 -21.18 13.64 -3.73
N ARG A 239 -22.37 13.04 -3.81
CA ARG A 239 -23.15 12.62 -2.63
C ARG A 239 -22.56 11.43 -1.90
N THR A 240 -22.02 10.44 -2.61
CA THR A 240 -21.47 9.23 -1.97
C THR A 240 -20.04 9.42 -1.44
N GLY A 241 -19.41 10.58 -1.67
CA GLY A 241 -18.07 10.87 -1.20
C GLY A 241 -16.98 9.95 -1.79
N SER A 242 -17.29 9.15 -2.82
CA SER A 242 -16.33 8.19 -3.40
C SER A 242 -15.26 8.84 -4.28
N THR A 243 -15.41 10.14 -4.56
CA THR A 243 -14.35 10.95 -5.15
C THR A 243 -13.43 11.43 -4.03
N ARG A 244 -12.46 10.59 -3.64
CA ARG A 244 -11.23 11.13 -3.05
C ARG A 244 -10.65 12.06 -4.12
N ALA A 245 -10.66 13.36 -3.87
CA ALA A 245 -10.03 14.33 -4.74
C ALA A 245 -8.61 13.81 -5.02
N ARG A 246 -8.27 13.63 -6.30
CA ARG A 246 -6.88 13.36 -6.69
C ARG A 246 -6.11 14.57 -6.18
N PRO A 247 -5.10 14.41 -5.30
CA PRO A 247 -4.35 15.55 -4.79
C PRO A 247 -3.78 16.32 -5.98
N PRO A 248 -3.71 17.67 -5.88
CA PRO A 248 -3.13 18.49 -6.93
C PRO A 248 -1.73 17.94 -7.27
N ARG A 249 -1.40 17.87 -8.56
CA ARG A 249 -0.03 17.56 -8.98
C ARG A 249 0.89 18.61 -8.35
N PRO A 250 2.01 18.22 -7.72
CA PRO A 250 2.99 19.19 -7.26
C PRO A 250 3.50 20.01 -8.46
N PRO A 251 3.81 21.30 -8.27
CA PRO A 251 4.44 22.10 -9.31
C PRO A 251 5.84 21.56 -9.63
N ASP A 252 6.22 21.61 -10.92
CA ASP A 252 7.53 21.21 -11.45
C ASP A 252 8.67 22.14 -10.98
#